data_AF-A0AAV2HJF9-F1
#
_entry.id   AF-A0AAV2HJF9-F1
#
_cell.length_a   1.000
_cell.length_b   1.000
_cell.length_c   1.000
_cell.angle_alpha   90.00
_cell.angle_beta   90.00
_cell.angle_gamma   90.00
#
_symmetry.space_group_name_H-M   'P 1'
#
loop_
_entity.id
_entity.type
_entity.pdbx_description
1 polymer ?
#
loop_
_entity_poly.entity_id
_entity_poly.type
_entity_poly.pdbx_seq_one_letter_code
_entity_poly.pdbx_strand_id
1 'polypeptide(L)'
;IEIKFKGSTPSAVRECRHKEFVNLTSRLFEIHCDAQGAITEMTLEGDHVAKLCSLNVNGGRNVALKQNTTQSEADTPGNFPSDLAVDGNHLADFSQQSCTLTHVPDVKVKPTWNLTFDKSYLVTRFVLYSNADEFGRL
;
A
#
# COMPACT_ATOMS: atom_id res chain seq x y z
N ILE A 1 0.90 -9.32 -5.18
CA ILE A 1 0.44 -7.91 -5.04
C ILE A 1 0.53 -7.25 -6.40
N GLU A 2 -0.55 -6.60 -6.85
CA GLU A 2 -0.55 -5.75 -8.03
C GLU A 2 -0.42 -4.28 -7.64
N ILE A 3 0.30 -3.51 -8.45
CA ILE A 3 0.51 -2.07 -8.25
C ILE A 3 0.12 -1.35 -9.53
N LYS A 4 -0.81 -0.40 -9.38
CA LYS A 4 -1.36 0.43 -10.45
C LYS A 4 -1.10 1.90 -10.10
N PHE A 5 -0.85 2.72 -11.11
CA PHE A 5 -0.51 4.13 -10.97
C PHE A 5 -1.36 5.01 -11.88
N LYS A 6 -1.65 6.24 -11.45
CA LYS A 6 -2.12 7.30 -12.35
C LYS A 6 -1.23 8.52 -12.23
N GLY A 7 -0.98 9.19 -13.36
CA GLY A 7 -0.32 10.49 -13.39
C GLY A 7 -1.35 11.62 -13.50
N SER A 8 -0.88 12.86 -13.38
CA SER A 8 -1.70 14.04 -13.67
C SER A 8 -2.05 14.15 -15.16
N THR A 9 -1.15 13.71 -16.04
CA THR A 9 -1.39 13.68 -17.50
C THR A 9 -0.41 12.70 -18.18
N PRO A 10 -0.89 11.63 -18.85
CA PRO A 10 -2.26 11.14 -18.91
C PRO A 10 -2.74 10.53 -17.59
N SER A 11 -4.03 10.68 -17.29
CA SER A 11 -4.73 10.08 -16.15
C SER A 11 -5.00 8.58 -16.31
N ALA A 12 -4.49 7.97 -17.39
CA ALA A 12 -4.61 6.55 -17.64
C ALA A 12 -3.95 5.73 -16.51
N VAL A 13 -4.63 4.65 -16.12
CA VAL A 13 -4.06 3.66 -15.21
C VAL A 13 -2.90 2.96 -15.91
N ARG A 14 -1.76 2.91 -15.24
CA ARG A 14 -0.53 2.29 -15.73
C ARG A 14 -0.05 1.28 -14.73
N GLU A 15 0.55 0.21 -15.23
CA GLU A 15 1.17 -0.78 -14.40
C GLU A 15 2.63 -0.44 -14.10
N CYS A 16 3.04 -0.86 -12.91
CA CYS A 16 4.41 -0.92 -12.43
C CYS A 16 5.26 -1.85 -13.34
N ARG A 17 6.38 -1.35 -13.89
CA ARG A 17 7.27 -2.10 -14.80
C ARG A 17 8.57 -2.51 -14.10
N HIS A 18 9.22 -3.56 -14.62
CA HIS A 18 10.46 -4.11 -14.04
C HIS A 18 10.30 -4.41 -12.54
N LYS A 19 9.20 -5.08 -12.19
CA LYS A 19 8.86 -5.36 -10.80
C LYS A 19 9.88 -6.34 -10.22
N GLU A 20 10.53 -5.93 -9.15
CA GLU A 20 11.33 -6.80 -8.30
C GLU A 20 10.72 -6.83 -6.91
N PHE A 21 10.54 -8.05 -6.41
CA PHE A 21 9.95 -8.32 -5.12
C PHE A 21 11.02 -8.87 -4.19
N VAL A 22 11.20 -8.22 -3.04
CA VAL A 22 12.21 -8.59 -2.06
C VAL A 22 11.51 -8.91 -0.74
N ASN A 23 11.43 -10.21 -0.44
CA ASN A 23 10.99 -10.72 0.85
C ASN A 23 12.12 -10.49 1.88
N LEU A 24 12.00 -9.43 2.69
CA LEU A 24 12.96 -9.15 3.76
C LEU A 24 12.64 -9.99 5.00
N THR A 25 11.35 -10.08 5.37
CA THR A 25 10.83 -10.96 6.42
C THR A 25 9.40 -11.39 6.09
N SER A 26 8.78 -12.24 6.90
CA SER A 26 7.35 -12.58 6.75
C SER A 26 6.40 -11.38 6.89
N ARG A 27 6.89 -10.26 7.44
CA ARG A 27 6.12 -9.04 7.78
C ARG A 27 6.60 -7.78 7.07
N LEU A 28 7.72 -7.87 6.37
CA LEU A 28 8.36 -6.76 5.68
C LEU A 28 8.63 -7.16 4.24
N PHE A 29 8.00 -6.45 3.32
CA PHE A 29 8.10 -6.70 1.90
C PHE A 29 8.48 -5.45 1.16
N GLU A 30 9.46 -5.56 0.28
CA GLU A 30 9.95 -4.47 -0.51
C GLU A 30 9.68 -4.72 -1.99
N ILE A 31 9.27 -3.66 -2.68
CA ILE A 31 8.91 -3.70 -4.10
C ILE A 31 9.68 -2.59 -4.80
N HIS A 32 10.47 -2.96 -5.79
CA HIS A 32 11.07 -2.01 -6.73
C HIS A 32 10.31 -2.07 -8.03
N CYS A 33 9.97 -0.90 -8.57
CA CYS A 33 9.51 -0.84 -9.95
C CYS A 33 9.53 0.58 -10.50
N ASP A 34 9.46 0.65 -11.82
CA ASP A 34 9.42 1.91 -12.55
C ASP A 34 7.96 2.37 -12.73
N ALA A 35 7.59 3.40 -11.99
CA ALA A 35 6.48 4.26 -12.40
C ALA A 35 6.96 5.07 -13.62
N GLN A 36 6.28 4.93 -14.76
CA GLN A 36 6.68 5.61 -16.01
C GLN A 36 6.50 7.13 -15.94
N GLY A 37 7.37 7.85 -15.24
CA GLY A 37 7.19 9.26 -14.93
C GLY A 37 6.36 9.48 -13.66
N ALA A 38 6.04 10.74 -13.38
CA ALA A 38 5.45 11.11 -12.09
C ALA A 38 4.01 10.59 -11.91
N ILE A 39 3.66 10.25 -10.68
CA ILE A 39 2.36 9.71 -10.29
C ILE A 39 1.68 10.62 -9.26
N THR A 40 0.36 10.67 -9.30
CA THR A 40 -0.51 11.36 -8.33
C THR A 40 -1.39 10.38 -7.56
N GLU A 41 -1.59 9.17 -8.08
CA GLU A 41 -2.31 8.10 -7.40
C GLU A 41 -1.57 6.78 -7.53
N MET A 42 -1.67 5.96 -6.48
CA MET A 42 -1.25 4.57 -6.45
C MET A 42 -2.37 3.71 -5.89
N THR A 43 -2.57 2.53 -6.48
CA THR A 43 -3.44 1.47 -5.95
C THR A 43 -2.62 0.21 -5.76
N LEU A 44 -2.69 -0.35 -4.55
CA LEU A 44 -2.23 -1.69 -4.22
C LEU A 44 -3.45 -2.63 -4.24
N GLU A 45 -3.31 -3.78 -4.87
CA GLU A 45 -4.39 -4.76 -4.99
C GLU A 45 -3.90 -6.19 -4.73
N GLY A 46 -4.71 -6.98 -4.03
CA GLY A 46 -4.45 -8.39 -3.75
C GLY A 46 -4.46 -8.75 -2.27
N ASP A 47 -4.59 -10.04 -1.96
CA ASP A 47 -4.91 -10.50 -0.59
C ASP A 47 -3.90 -10.02 0.48
N HIS A 48 -2.62 -9.93 0.12
CA HIS A 48 -1.54 -9.48 1.00
C HIS A 48 -1.57 -7.97 1.31
N VAL A 49 -2.48 -7.20 0.72
CA VAL A 49 -2.68 -5.77 1.03
C VAL A 49 -3.84 -5.55 2.00
N ALA A 50 -4.49 -6.63 2.47
CA ALA A 50 -5.67 -6.53 3.31
C ALA A 50 -5.39 -5.90 4.69
N LYS A 51 -4.13 -6.02 5.14
CA LYS A 51 -3.66 -5.53 6.44
C LYS A 51 -2.30 -4.86 6.28
N LEU A 52 -2.31 -3.55 6.06
CA LEU A 52 -1.11 -2.74 5.97
C LEU A 52 -0.93 -1.96 7.27
N CYS A 53 0.22 -2.10 7.91
CA CYS A 53 0.55 -1.34 9.12
C CYS A 53 1.37 -0.09 8.81
N SER A 54 2.20 -0.16 7.77
CA SER A 54 3.00 0.99 7.35
C SER A 54 3.37 0.84 5.89
N LEU A 55 3.35 1.95 5.16
CA LEU A 55 3.81 2.05 3.79
C LEU A 55 4.85 3.18 3.71
N ASN A 56 6.05 2.81 3.29
CA ASN A 56 7.08 3.77 2.93
C ASN A 56 7.27 3.79 1.41
N VAL A 57 7.08 4.97 0.82
CA VAL A 57 7.30 5.22 -0.60
C VAL A 57 8.58 6.02 -0.79
N ASN A 58 9.49 5.52 -1.63
CA ASN A 58 10.85 5.99 -1.90
C ASN A 58 11.92 5.72 -0.82
N GLY A 59 11.59 5.02 0.27
CA GLY A 59 12.56 4.40 1.22
C GLY A 59 13.45 5.35 2.03
N GLY A 60 13.67 6.59 1.58
CA GLY A 60 14.33 7.67 2.32
C GLY A 60 13.29 8.66 2.85
N ARG A 61 13.00 9.71 2.09
CA ARG A 61 11.87 10.60 2.39
C ARG A 61 10.57 9.89 1.99
N ASN A 62 9.85 9.36 2.98
CA ASN A 62 8.55 8.72 2.74
C ASN A 62 7.55 9.75 2.17
N VAL A 63 7.28 9.67 0.87
CA VAL A 63 6.34 10.60 0.20
C VAL A 63 4.88 10.25 0.45
N ALA A 64 4.58 9.09 1.04
CA ALA A 64 3.24 8.68 1.41
C ALA A 64 2.79 9.22 2.78
N LEU A 65 3.71 9.69 3.62
CA LEU A 65 3.44 10.12 4.99
C LEU A 65 2.32 11.18 5.03
N LYS A 66 1.23 10.88 5.77
CA LYS A 66 0.05 11.73 5.98
C LYS A 66 -0.67 12.18 4.71
N GLN A 67 -0.49 11.44 3.62
CA GLN A 67 -1.21 11.67 2.37
C GLN A 67 -2.64 11.13 2.47
N ASN A 68 -3.47 11.48 1.49
CA ASN A 68 -4.84 11.02 1.45
C ASN A 68 -4.92 9.55 1.01
N THR A 69 -5.80 8.78 1.64
CA THR A 69 -5.91 7.34 1.40
C THR A 69 -7.37 6.91 1.36
N THR A 70 -7.63 5.83 0.63
CA THR A 70 -8.90 5.11 0.69
C THR A 70 -8.62 3.62 0.62
N GLN A 71 -9.60 2.80 0.96
CA GLN A 71 -9.49 1.36 0.87
C GLN A 71 -10.85 0.74 0.51
N SER A 72 -10.85 -0.44 -0.08
CA SER A 72 -12.10 -1.19 -0.29
C SER A 72 -12.79 -1.47 1.04
N GLU A 73 -14.13 -1.50 1.03
CA GLU A 73 -14.97 -1.48 2.24
C GLU A 73 -14.51 -2.47 3.35
N ALA A 74 -14.57 -2.00 4.59
CA ALA A 74 -14.34 -2.80 5.78
C ALA A 74 -15.70 -3.20 6.37
N ASP A 75 -16.11 -4.45 6.21
CA ASP A 75 -17.35 -5.05 6.77
C ASP A 75 -17.21 -5.43 8.26
N THR A 76 -16.16 -4.98 8.93
CA THR A 76 -15.89 -5.33 10.34
C THR A 76 -16.26 -4.20 11.29
N PRO A 77 -16.88 -4.50 12.45
CA PRO A 77 -17.02 -3.53 13.53
C PRO A 77 -15.63 -3.19 14.10
N GLY A 78 -15.08 -2.05 13.70
CA GLY A 78 -13.80 -1.54 14.18
C GLY A 78 -13.33 -0.34 13.37
N ASN A 79 -12.69 0.64 14.02
CA ASN A 79 -12.15 1.82 13.36
C ASN A 79 -10.74 1.52 12.84
N PHE A 80 -10.62 0.93 11.64
CA PHE A 80 -9.34 0.64 10.97
C PHE A 80 -9.20 1.46 9.66
N PRO A 81 -9.12 2.80 9.75
CA PRO A 81 -9.09 3.65 8.58
C PRO A 81 -7.83 3.43 7.74
N SER A 82 -7.91 3.76 6.45
CA SER A 82 -6.83 3.50 5.49
C SER A 82 -5.57 4.33 5.76
N ASP A 83 -5.70 5.44 6.48
CA ASP A 83 -4.62 6.39 6.79
C ASP A 83 -3.64 5.86 7.84
N LEU A 84 -3.99 4.80 8.59
CA LEU A 84 -3.08 4.10 9.49
C LEU A 84 -1.81 3.61 8.79
N ALA A 85 -1.88 3.22 7.51
CA ALA A 85 -0.69 2.79 6.77
C ALA A 85 0.29 3.96 6.47
N VAL A 86 -0.13 5.21 6.65
CA VAL A 86 0.67 6.41 6.33
C VAL A 86 0.75 7.40 7.50
N ASP A 87 0.41 6.99 8.72
CA ASP A 87 0.37 7.85 9.90
C ASP A 87 1.79 8.17 10.46
N GLY A 88 2.79 7.40 10.07
CA GLY A 88 4.18 7.49 10.55
C GLY A 88 4.51 6.56 11.71
N ASN A 89 3.56 5.70 12.11
CA ASN A 89 3.78 4.61 13.04
C ASN A 89 4.32 3.39 12.28
N HIS A 90 5.52 2.95 12.65
CA HIS A 90 6.14 1.75 12.08
C HIS A 90 5.90 0.48 12.93
N LEU A 91 5.21 0.62 14.06
CA LEU A 91 4.89 -0.51 14.93
C LEU A 91 3.74 -1.30 14.31
N ALA A 92 4.02 -2.51 13.86
CA ALA A 92 3.02 -3.45 13.34
C ALA A 92 2.27 -4.18 14.48
N ASP A 93 1.78 -3.42 15.47
CA ASP A 93 1.09 -3.95 16.65
C ASP A 93 -0.43 -3.79 16.52
N PHE A 94 -1.09 -4.91 16.23
CA PHE A 94 -2.56 -4.98 16.13
C PHE A 94 -3.27 -4.58 17.43
N SER A 95 -2.65 -4.79 18.59
CA SER A 95 -3.24 -4.41 19.88
C SER A 95 -3.36 -2.90 20.06
N GLN A 96 -2.60 -2.14 19.27
CA GLN A 96 -2.62 -0.67 19.25
C GLN A 96 -3.45 -0.08 18.09
N GLN A 97 -4.16 -0.92 17.32
CA GLN A 97 -4.92 -0.49 16.14
C GLN A 97 -4.08 0.32 15.14
N SER A 98 -2.81 -0.05 14.95
CA SER A 98 -1.88 0.67 14.07
C SER A 98 -1.87 0.18 12.62
N CYS A 99 -2.86 -0.61 12.21
CA CYS A 99 -2.91 -1.19 10.87
C CYS A 99 -4.28 -1.03 10.24
N THR A 100 -4.28 -0.85 8.93
CA THR A 100 -5.46 -0.87 8.10
C THR A 100 -6.10 -2.26 8.09
N LEU A 101 -7.39 -2.30 7.81
CA LEU A 101 -8.11 -3.54 7.59
C LEU A 101 -9.15 -3.33 6.49
N THR A 102 -8.91 -3.93 5.32
CA THR A 102 -9.94 -4.07 4.29
C THR A 102 -10.61 -5.43 4.48
N HIS A 103 -11.94 -5.46 4.57
CA HIS A 103 -12.65 -6.73 4.62
C HIS A 103 -12.81 -7.31 3.22
N VAL A 104 -12.88 -8.63 3.12
CA VAL A 104 -13.17 -9.35 1.87
C VAL A 104 -14.33 -10.30 2.17
N PRO A 105 -15.59 -9.86 1.97
CA PRO A 105 -16.76 -10.69 2.26
C PRO A 105 -16.94 -11.80 1.21
N ASP A 106 -16.26 -11.66 0.06
CA ASP A 106 -16.35 -12.58 -1.08
C ASP A 106 -14.97 -12.86 -1.67
N VAL A 107 -14.61 -14.13 -1.79
CA VAL A 107 -13.32 -14.63 -2.35
C VAL A 107 -13.06 -14.12 -3.78
N LYS A 108 -14.07 -13.54 -4.43
CA LYS A 108 -14.03 -13.06 -5.82
C LYS A 108 -13.48 -11.65 -5.99
N VAL A 109 -13.41 -10.81 -4.95
CA VAL A 109 -12.94 -9.42 -5.06
C VAL A 109 -11.63 -9.26 -4.30
N LYS A 110 -10.58 -8.84 -4.99
CA LYS A 110 -9.29 -8.54 -4.36
C LYS A 110 -9.39 -7.22 -3.58
N PRO A 111 -8.88 -7.17 -2.33
CA PRO A 111 -8.88 -5.93 -1.56
C PRO A 111 -7.99 -4.89 -2.26
N THR A 112 -8.38 -3.63 -2.14
CA THR A 112 -7.62 -2.51 -2.68
C THR A 112 -7.31 -1.49 -1.60
N TRP A 113 -6.11 -0.94 -1.65
CA TRP A 113 -5.71 0.20 -0.84
C TRP A 113 -5.12 1.27 -1.76
N ASN A 114 -5.60 2.50 -1.64
CA ASN A 114 -5.31 3.59 -2.55
C ASN A 114 -4.65 4.76 -1.81
N LEU A 115 -3.71 5.39 -2.48
CA LEU A 115 -2.97 6.55 -2.03
C LEU A 115 -3.07 7.66 -3.08
N THR A 116 -3.52 8.83 -2.66
CA THR A 116 -3.52 10.05 -3.47
C THR A 116 -2.50 11.02 -2.91
N PHE A 117 -1.54 11.39 -3.74
CA PHE A 117 -0.50 12.36 -3.41
C PHE A 117 -0.99 13.80 -3.59
N ASP A 118 -0.54 14.68 -2.70
CA ASP A 118 -0.76 16.14 -2.76
C ASP A 118 -0.16 16.81 -4.02
N LYS A 119 0.82 16.16 -4.62
CA LYS A 119 1.48 16.56 -5.88
C LYS A 119 2.08 15.34 -6.57
N SER A 120 2.63 15.54 -7.77
CA SER A 120 3.21 14.44 -8.52
C SER A 120 4.59 14.04 -7.99
N TYR A 121 4.83 12.74 -7.80
CA TYR A 121 6.12 12.19 -7.37
C TYR A 121 6.65 11.17 -8.37
N LEU A 122 7.97 11.15 -8.55
CA LEU A 122 8.67 10.01 -9.14
C LEU A 122 8.86 8.96 -8.05
N VAL A 123 8.37 7.75 -8.31
CA VAL A 123 8.38 6.67 -7.33
C VAL A 123 9.04 5.44 -7.91
N THR A 124 9.98 4.86 -7.14
CA THR A 124 10.77 3.70 -7.57
C THR A 124 10.78 2.54 -6.57
N ARG A 125 10.35 2.80 -5.33
CA ARG A 125 10.52 1.86 -4.20
C ARG A 125 9.34 1.95 -3.25
N PHE A 126 8.86 0.80 -2.81
CA PHE A 126 7.79 0.64 -1.83
C PHE A 126 8.25 -0.33 -0.76
N VAL A 127 8.03 0.01 0.50
CA VAL A 127 8.29 -0.88 1.64
C VAL A 127 6.99 -1.01 2.42
N LEU A 128 6.46 -2.22 2.44
CA LEU A 128 5.18 -2.58 3.03
C LEU A 128 5.43 -3.34 4.33
N TYR A 129 4.76 -2.91 5.39
CA TYR A 129 4.81 -3.56 6.69
C TYR A 129 3.44 -4.17 7.00
N SER A 130 3.44 -5.40 7.51
CA SER A 130 2.26 -6.07 8.06
C SER A 130 2.54 -6.62 9.46
N ASN A 131 1.46 -6.92 10.18
CA ASN A 131 1.45 -7.48 11.54
C ASN A 131 1.44 -9.01 11.55
N ALA A 132 0.93 -9.61 10.47
CA ALA A 132 0.81 -11.04 10.29
C ALA A 132 1.88 -11.51 9.29
N ASP A 133 2.10 -12.82 9.23
CA ASP A 133 3.00 -13.43 8.25
C ASP A 133 2.37 -13.42 6.86
N GLU A 134 2.04 -12.22 6.36
CA GLU A 134 1.38 -11.99 5.07
C GLU A 134 2.34 -12.25 3.90
N PHE A 135 3.64 -12.00 4.06
CA PHE A 135 4.59 -12.03 2.95
C PHE A 135 5.44 -13.31 2.88
N GLY A 136 5.37 -14.18 3.90
CA GLY A 136 6.14 -15.42 3.93
C GLY A 136 5.77 -16.45 2.86
N ARG A 137 4.74 -16.20 2.06
CA ARG A 137 4.23 -17.07 0.98
C ARG A 137 4.14 -16.36 -0.39
N LEU A 138 4.70 -15.15 -0.50
CA LEU A 138 4.79 -14.39 -1.75
C LEU A 138 5.93 -14.88 -2.65
#